data_AF-A0A3D1ZH93-F1
#
_entry.id   AF-A0A3D1ZH93-F1
#
_cell.length_a   1.000
_cell.length_b   1.000
_cell.length_c   1.000
_cell.angle_alpha   90.00
_cell.angle_beta   90.00
_cell.angle_gamma   90.00
#
_symmetry.space_group_name_H-M   'P 1'
#
loop_
_entity.id
_entity.type
_entity.pdbx_description
1 polymer ?
#
loop_
_entity_poly.entity_id
_entity_poly.type
_entity_poly.pdbx_seq_one_letter_code
_entity_poly.pdbx_strand_id
1 'polypeptide(L)' 'MNSRNYDIGIIGGGIIGLATAMRLTQEHPNQKVVVIEKEAEVAQHQTGHNSGV' A
#
# COMPACT_ATOMS: atom_id res chain seq x y z
N MET A 1 -7.29 16.67 16.00
CA MET A 1 -6.78 15.62 15.10
C MET A 1 -5.62 14.94 15.79
N ASN A 2 -5.67 13.62 16.01
CA ASN A 2 -4.55 12.89 16.58
C ASN A 2 -3.53 12.61 15.46
N SER A 3 -2.30 13.08 15.63
CA SER A 3 -1.21 12.77 14.71
C SER A 3 -0.83 11.29 14.84
N ARG A 4 -0.87 10.56 13.73
CA ARG A 4 -0.28 9.21 13.62
C ARG A 4 1.03 9.32 12.88
N ASN A 5 2.10 8.87 13.51
CA ASN A 5 3.42 8.78 12.87
C ASN A 5 3.58 7.42 12.20
N TYR A 6 4.11 7.44 10.99
CA TYR A 6 4.48 6.28 10.18
C TYR A 6 5.95 6.41 9.79
N ASP A 7 6.64 5.29 9.68
CA ASP A 7 8.05 5.24 9.29
C ASP A 7 8.21 5.21 7.78
N ILE A 8 7.24 4.58 7.08
CA ILE A 8 7.23 4.45 5.62
C ILE A 8 5.84 4.77 5.08
N GLY A 9 5.78 5.63 4.06
CA GLY A 9 4.58 5.89 3.26
C GLY A 9 4.72 5.35 1.84
N ILE A 10 3.71 4.61 1.39
CA ILE A 10 3.59 4.09 0.02
C ILE A 10 2.39 4.76 -0.65
N ILE A 11 2.60 5.31 -1.84
CA ILE A 11 1.55 5.95 -2.65
C ILE A 11 1.12 4.96 -3.75
N GLY A 12 -0.16 4.62 -3.76
CA GLY A 12 -0.79 3.67 -4.69
C GLY A 12 -1.13 2.33 -4.02
N GLY A 13 -2.42 2.00 -4.02
CA GLY A 13 -3.00 0.73 -3.57
C GLY A 13 -3.19 -0.30 -4.70
N GLY A 14 -2.33 -0.26 -5.72
CA GLY A 14 -2.24 -1.32 -6.73
C GLY A 14 -1.40 -2.51 -6.24
N ILE A 15 -1.30 -3.57 -7.06
CA ILE A 15 -0.59 -4.82 -6.73
C ILE A 15 0.85 -4.56 -6.28
N ILE A 16 1.57 -3.66 -6.97
CA ILE A 16 2.96 -3.35 -6.66
C ILE A 16 3.06 -2.68 -5.28
N GLY A 17 2.26 -1.63 -5.02
CA GLY A 17 2.28 -0.94 -3.74
C GLY A 17 1.92 -1.83 -2.57
N LEU A 18 0.91 -2.69 -2.74
CA LEU A 18 0.51 -3.66 -1.71
C LEU A 18 1.55 -4.77 -1.51
N ALA A 19 2.17 -5.28 -2.58
CA ALA A 19 3.25 -6.27 -2.47
C ALA A 19 4.49 -5.69 -1.76
N THR A 20 4.84 -4.44 -2.07
CA THR A 20 5.91 -3.72 -1.36
C THR A 20 5.57 -3.53 0.12
N ALA A 21 4.34 -3.10 0.45
CA ALA A 21 3.89 -2.95 1.83
C ALA A 21 3.97 -4.28 2.59
N MET A 22 3.46 -5.35 1.98
CA MET A 22 3.52 -6.71 2.53
C MET A 22 4.96 -7.11 2.83
N ARG A 23 5.89 -6.94 1.87
CA ARG A 23 7.28 -7.32 2.07
C ARG A 23 7.95 -6.53 3.19
N LEU A 24 7.73 -5.21 3.23
CA LEU A 24 8.29 -4.35 4.28
C LEU A 24 7.78 -4.73 5.67
N THR A 25 6.49 -5.04 5.80
CA THR A 25 5.95 -5.47 7.11
C THR A 25 6.50 -6.81 7.58
N GLN A 26 6.92 -7.69 6.65
CA GLN A 26 7.55 -8.96 6.98
C GLN A 26 9.03 -8.80 7.36
N GLU A 27 9.79 -7.99 6.62
CA GLU A 27 11.23 -7.78 6.86
C GLU A 27 11.51 -6.81 8.02
N HIS A 28 10.59 -5.87 8.27
CA HIS A 28 10.72 -4.82 9.27
C HIS A 28 9.48 -4.73 10.16
N PRO A 29 9.20 -5.74 11.00
CA PRO A 29 7.97 -5.83 11.80
C PRO A 29 7.78 -4.66 12.79
N ASN A 30 8.84 -3.91 13.10
CA ASN A 30 8.78 -2.75 14.00
C ASN A 30 8.50 -1.42 13.27
N GLN A 31 8.52 -1.40 11.94
CA GLN A 31 8.24 -0.19 11.16
C GLN A 31 6.76 -0.08 10.83
N LYS A 32 6.17 1.10 11.06
CA LYS A 32 4.80 1.42 10.72
C LYS A 32 4.72 1.84 9.25
N VAL A 33 4.11 1.00 8.43
CA VAL A 33 3.86 1.27 7.02
C VAL A 33 2.44 1.82 6.83
N VAL A 34 2.30 2.86 6.02
CA VAL A 34 1.00 3.34 5.52
C VAL A 34 0.96 3.24 4.00
N VAL A 35 -0.15 2.75 3.46
CA VAL A 35 -0.46 2.78 2.03
C VAL A 35 -1.57 3.80 1.81
N ILE A 36 -1.39 4.68 0.84
CA ILE A 36 -2.34 5.73 0.48
C ILE A 36 -2.80 5.48 -0.96
N GLU A 37 -4.08 5.19 -1.13
CA GLU A 37 -4.74 5.08 -2.44
C GLU A 37 -5.67 6.29 -2.62
N LYS A 38 -5.70 6.83 -3.85
CA LYS A 38 -6.57 7.95 -4.22
C LYS A 38 -8.03 7.51 -4.30
N GLU A 39 -8.26 6.30 -4.80
CA GLU A 39 -9.59 5.73 -4.98
C GLU A 39 -10.18 5.22 -3.66
N ALA A 40 -11.51 5.06 -3.63
CA ALA A 40 -12.24 4.60 -2.44
C ALA A 40 -11.88 3.15 -2.04
N GLU A 41 -11.38 2.36 -2.98
CA GLU A 41 -10.98 0.98 -2.80
C GLU A 41 -9.65 0.71 -3.52
N VAL A 42 -8.93 -0.31 -3.05
CA VAL A 42 -7.69 -0.77 -3.70
C VAL A 42 -7.98 -1.37 -5.08
N ALA A 43 -6.95 -1.41 -5.92
CA ALA A 43 -7.00 -2.03 -7.25
C ALA A 43 -8.05 -1.48 -8.24
N GLN A 44 -8.69 -0.33 -8.00
CA GLN A 44 -9.68 0.27 -8.91
C GLN A 44 -9.11 0.74 -10.28
N HIS A 45 -7.78 0.73 -10.45
CA HIS A 45 -7.10 1.12 -11.70
C HIS A 45 -6.55 -0.09 -12.47
N GLN A 46 -5.29 -0.06 -12.89
CA GLN A 46 -4.68 -1.10 -13.73
C GLN A 46 -4.68 -2.49 -13.09
N THR A 47 -4.51 -2.59 -11.76
CA THR A 47 -4.50 -3.89 -11.06
C THR A 47 -5.86 -4.60 -11.07
N GLY A 48 -6.98 -3.87 -11.09
CA GLY A 48 -8.31 -4.48 -11.24
C GLY A 48 -8.73 -4.65 -12.69
N HIS A 49 -8.13 -3.88 -13.60
CA HIS A 49 -8.43 -3.88 -15.04
C HIS A 49 -7.27 -4.43 -15.89
N ASN A 50 -6.70 -5.57 -15.49
CA ASN A 50 -5.73 -6.32 -16.30
C ASN A 50 -6.27 -7.73 -16.61
N SER A 51 -5.60 -8.46 -17.49
CA SER A 51 -5.98 -9.81 -17.89
C SER A 51 -5.55 -10.91 -16.91
N GLY A 52 -5.12 -10.56 -15.70
CA GLY A 52 -4.49 -11.48 -14.74
C GLY A 52 -3.01 -11.75 -15.04
N VAL A 53 -2.38 -10.90 -15.85
CA VAL A 53 -0.94 -10.87 -16.14
C VAL A 53 -0.37 -9.52 -15.72
#